data_AF-A0AAJ6G0T6-F1
#
_entry.id   AF-A0AAJ6G0T6-F1
#
_cell.length_a   1.000
_cell.length_b   1.000
_cell.length_c   1.000
_cell.angle_alpha   90.00
_cell.angle_beta   90.00
_cell.angle_gamma   90.00
#
_symmetry.space_group_name_H-M   'P 1'
#
loop_
_entity.id
_entity.type
_entity.pdbx_description
1 polymer ?
#
loop_
_entity_poly.entity_id
_entity_poly.type
_entity_poly.pdbx_seq_one_letter_code
_entity_poly.pdbx_strand_id
1 'polypeptide(L)'
;MPSPRLHHGRHSRIDTVYALTTITHARVPHFHQPDLARHVMQVLHAMEDEHRVCNLAWVVMPDHVHWLMQLRQGSLGACLQRFKSRSSLLINRQSARNGPVWQAGYYDHALRKDEDLRRQATYILANPVRAGLAEVIGAYPFSWCRWPTEDHPPG
;
A
#
# COMPACT_ATOMS: atom_id res chain seq x y z
N MET A 1 -14.14 19.93 4.82
CA MET A 1 -15.01 19.82 3.63
C MET A 1 -14.30 18.97 2.59
N PRO A 2 -14.87 17.87 2.07
CA PRO A 2 -14.23 17.14 0.99
C PRO A 2 -14.59 17.81 -0.34
N SER A 3 -13.58 18.25 -1.09
CA SER A 3 -13.78 18.83 -2.42
C SER A 3 -14.21 17.75 -3.42
N PRO A 4 -15.35 17.90 -4.11
CA PRO A 4 -15.87 16.90 -5.04
C PRO A 4 -15.24 17.09 -6.43
N ARG A 5 -13.94 16.81 -6.59
CA ARG A 5 -13.26 16.83 -7.91
C ARG A 5 -12.05 15.90 -7.96
N LEU A 6 -12.24 14.58 -7.95
CA LEU A 6 -11.11 13.64 -8.08
C LEU A 6 -11.44 12.38 -8.90
N HIS A 7 -12.14 12.50 -10.04
CA HIS A 7 -12.24 11.37 -11.00
C HIS A 7 -12.15 11.75 -12.49
N HIS A 8 -11.85 13.01 -12.85
CA HIS A 8 -11.66 13.40 -14.25
C HIS A 8 -10.19 13.75 -14.50
N GLY A 9 -9.48 12.88 -15.25
CA GLY A 9 -8.20 13.23 -15.89
C GLY A 9 -6.97 12.38 -15.56
N ARG A 10 -6.98 11.50 -14.54
CA ARG A 10 -5.85 10.57 -14.32
C ARG A 10 -5.97 9.36 -15.26
N HIS A 11 -5.36 9.46 -16.44
CA HIS A 11 -5.16 8.29 -17.30
C HIS A 11 -4.01 7.45 -16.75
N SER A 12 -4.32 6.43 -15.96
CA SER A 12 -3.35 5.40 -15.60
C SER A 12 -2.98 4.57 -16.83
N ARG A 13 -1.73 4.11 -16.88
CA ARG A 13 -1.19 3.29 -17.96
C ARG A 13 -0.75 1.95 -17.40
N ILE A 14 -1.09 0.88 -18.11
CA ILE A 14 -0.57 -0.46 -17.83
C ILE A 14 0.96 -0.44 -18.04
N ASP A 15 1.65 -1.32 -17.32
CA ASP A 15 3.11 -1.45 -17.27
C ASP A 15 3.86 -0.23 -16.73
N THR A 16 3.14 0.78 -16.25
CA THR A 16 3.71 1.91 -15.52
C THR A 16 3.81 1.58 -14.04
N VAL A 17 4.93 1.98 -13.43
CA VAL A 17 5.15 1.86 -11.99
C VAL A 17 4.57 3.09 -11.29
N TYR A 18 3.85 2.86 -10.21
CA TYR A 18 3.25 3.88 -9.38
C TYR A 18 3.71 3.73 -7.93
N ALA A 19 4.10 4.85 -7.32
CA ALA A 19 4.16 5.00 -5.87
C ALA A 19 2.82 5.54 -5.38
N LEU A 20 2.20 4.83 -4.45
CA LEU A 20 0.84 5.07 -3.98
C LEU A 20 0.84 5.27 -2.48
N THR A 21 -0.05 6.15 -2.00
CA THR A 21 -0.38 6.25 -0.58
C THR A 21 -1.88 6.30 -0.38
N THR A 22 -2.38 5.43 0.49
CA THR A 22 -3.78 5.47 0.92
C THR A 22 -3.89 5.43 2.44
N ILE A 23 -4.77 6.28 2.98
CA ILE A 23 -4.87 6.58 4.41
C ILE A 23 -6.22 6.09 4.92
N THR A 24 -6.26 5.62 6.16
CA THR A 24 -7.49 5.22 6.83
C THR A 24 -8.42 6.41 7.03
N HIS A 25 -9.72 6.13 7.14
CA HIS A 25 -10.72 7.16 7.38
C HIS A 25 -10.44 7.86 8.72
N ALA A 26 -10.43 9.20 8.72
CA ALA A 26 -10.07 10.03 9.87
C ALA A 26 -8.69 9.69 10.50
N ARG A 27 -7.78 9.06 9.74
CA ARG A 27 -6.46 8.61 10.21
C ARG A 27 -6.51 7.69 11.44
N VAL A 28 -7.58 6.91 11.58
CA VAL A 28 -7.68 5.93 12.67
C VAL A 28 -6.58 4.86 12.49
N PRO A 29 -5.73 4.60 13.51
CA PRO A 29 -4.59 3.70 13.39
C PRO A 29 -5.01 2.23 13.54
N HIS A 30 -5.85 1.74 12.62
CA HIS A 30 -6.37 0.36 12.65
C HIS A 30 -5.24 -0.68 12.68
N PHE A 31 -4.12 -0.40 12.03
CA PHE A 31 -3.03 -1.34 11.84
C PHE A 31 -2.05 -1.39 13.01
N HIS A 32 -2.34 -0.70 14.13
CA HIS A 32 -1.76 -1.05 15.43
C HIS A 32 -2.16 -2.47 15.86
N GLN A 33 -3.31 -2.97 15.41
CA GLN A 33 -3.70 -4.36 15.61
C GLN A 33 -3.05 -5.23 14.53
N PRO A 34 -2.11 -6.15 14.89
CA PRO A 34 -1.37 -6.94 13.92
C PRO A 34 -2.24 -7.75 12.96
N ASP A 35 -3.36 -8.30 13.45
CA ASP A 35 -4.28 -9.08 12.61
C ASP A 35 -4.89 -8.24 11.48
N LEU A 36 -5.22 -6.98 11.76
CA LEU A 36 -5.77 -6.07 10.76
C LEU A 36 -4.71 -5.67 9.73
N ALA A 37 -3.46 -5.47 10.17
CA ALA A 37 -2.33 -5.24 9.25
C ALA A 37 -2.12 -6.46 8.34
N ARG A 38 -2.18 -7.68 8.89
CA ARG A 38 -2.05 -8.93 8.10
C ARG A 38 -3.16 -9.07 7.06
N HIS A 39 -4.40 -8.68 7.34
CA HIS A 39 -5.46 -8.66 6.32
C HIS A 39 -5.14 -7.73 5.16
N VAL A 40 -4.51 -6.57 5.42
CA VAL A 40 -4.06 -5.68 4.35
C VAL A 40 -2.96 -6.33 3.52
N MET A 41 -1.97 -6.95 4.17
CA MET A 41 -0.88 -7.67 3.50
C MET A 41 -1.41 -8.80 2.60
N GLN A 42 -2.37 -9.58 3.11
CA GLN A 42 -3.04 -10.64 2.35
C GLN A 42 -3.70 -10.09 1.08
N VAL A 43 -4.37 -8.94 1.15
CA VAL A 43 -4.99 -8.32 -0.03
C VAL A 43 -3.93 -7.80 -1.00
N LEU A 44 -2.81 -7.25 -0.53
CA LEU A 44 -1.71 -6.80 -1.40
C LEU A 44 -1.11 -7.97 -2.20
N HIS A 45 -0.89 -9.12 -1.56
CA HIS A 45 -0.45 -10.34 -2.24
C HIS A 45 -1.51 -10.87 -3.20
N ALA A 46 -2.77 -10.96 -2.78
CA ALA A 46 -3.85 -11.45 -3.65
C ALA A 46 -4.03 -10.59 -4.91
N MET A 47 -3.76 -9.28 -4.84
CA MET A 47 -3.81 -8.41 -6.02
C MET A 47 -2.72 -8.77 -7.06
N GLU A 48 -1.57 -9.27 -6.62
CA GLU A 48 -0.48 -9.76 -7.48
C GLU A 48 -0.75 -11.17 -8.00
N ASP A 49 -1.28 -12.06 -7.16
CA ASP A 49 -1.71 -13.41 -7.55
C ASP A 49 -2.81 -13.36 -8.63
N GLU A 50 -3.68 -12.36 -8.57
CA GLU A 50 -4.70 -12.08 -9.60
C GLU A 50 -4.14 -11.36 -10.85
N HIS A 51 -2.83 -11.17 -10.95
CA HIS A 51 -2.13 -10.48 -12.03
C HIS A 51 -2.64 -9.07 -12.32
N ARG A 52 -3.22 -8.39 -11.32
CA ARG A 52 -3.68 -6.99 -11.46
C ARG A 52 -2.54 -6.01 -11.33
N VAL A 53 -1.54 -6.40 -10.55
CA VAL A 53 -0.40 -5.60 -10.16
C VAL A 53 0.85 -6.48 -10.15
N CYS A 54 2.01 -5.86 -10.19
CA CYS A 54 3.28 -6.47 -9.83
C CYS A 54 3.81 -5.71 -8.63
N ASN A 55 3.92 -6.35 -7.46
CA ASN A 55 4.38 -5.66 -6.26
C ASN A 55 5.89 -5.46 -6.32
N LEU A 56 6.34 -4.25 -6.05
CA LEU A 56 7.77 -3.92 -5.96
C LEU A 56 8.19 -3.72 -4.50
N ALA A 57 7.40 -2.97 -3.73
CA ALA A 57 7.55 -2.83 -2.29
C ALA A 57 6.25 -2.29 -1.68
N TRP A 58 6.02 -2.59 -0.41
CA TRP A 58 4.97 -1.93 0.35
C TRP A 58 5.27 -1.91 1.85
N VAL A 59 4.62 -1.00 2.55
CA VAL A 59 4.58 -0.99 4.01
C VAL A 59 3.19 -0.58 4.50
N VAL A 60 2.68 -1.33 5.47
CA VAL A 60 1.43 -1.05 6.20
C VAL A 60 1.79 -0.30 7.47
N MET A 61 1.74 1.02 7.40
CA MET A 61 1.89 1.91 8.56
C MET A 61 0.62 1.87 9.42
N PRO A 62 0.61 2.35 10.67
CA PRO A 62 -0.55 2.25 11.57
C PRO A 62 -1.89 2.74 10.99
N ASP A 63 -1.88 3.82 10.22
CA ASP A 63 -3.07 4.48 9.67
C ASP A 63 -3.01 4.64 8.14
N HIS A 64 -2.02 4.07 7.44
CA HIS A 64 -1.91 4.19 5.99
C HIS A 64 -1.03 3.10 5.37
N VAL A 65 -1.06 3.01 4.05
CA VAL A 65 -0.22 2.11 3.27
C VAL A 65 0.57 2.91 2.25
N HIS A 66 1.87 2.67 2.17
CA HIS A 66 2.70 3.05 1.03
C HIS A 66 2.91 1.83 0.14
N TRP A 67 2.71 1.98 -1.16
CA TRP A 67 2.74 0.86 -2.10
C TRP A 67 3.40 1.27 -3.41
N LEU A 68 4.50 0.60 -3.75
CA LEU A 68 5.17 0.67 -5.04
C LEU A 68 4.79 -0.55 -5.86
N MET A 69 4.11 -0.32 -6.98
CA MET A 69 3.59 -1.39 -7.82
C MET A 69 3.63 -1.01 -9.29
N GLN A 70 3.77 -2.01 -10.14
CA GLN A 70 3.49 -1.88 -11.56
C GLN A 70 2.03 -2.25 -11.83
N LEU A 71 1.29 -1.38 -12.49
CA LEU A 71 -0.09 -1.68 -12.89
C LEU A 71 -0.08 -2.69 -14.04
N ARG A 72 -0.80 -3.81 -13.91
CA ARG A 72 -0.89 -4.84 -14.95
C ARG A 72 -2.25 -4.93 -15.62
N GLN A 73 -3.32 -4.58 -14.91
CA GLN A 73 -4.68 -4.68 -15.45
C GLN A 73 -5.59 -3.53 -14.98
N GLY A 74 -6.41 -3.03 -15.91
CA GLY A 74 -7.43 -2.03 -15.63
C GLY A 74 -6.85 -0.65 -15.35
N SER A 75 -7.57 0.16 -14.60
CA SER A 75 -7.11 1.48 -14.16
C SER A 75 -6.59 1.45 -12.73
N LEU A 76 -5.74 2.42 -12.39
CA LEU A 76 -5.25 2.60 -11.03
C LEU A 76 -6.42 2.83 -10.07
N GLY A 77 -7.42 3.62 -10.46
CA GLY A 77 -8.63 3.84 -9.67
C GLY A 77 -9.39 2.55 -9.36
N ALA A 78 -9.58 1.68 -10.35
CA ALA A 78 -10.23 0.38 -10.16
C ALA A 78 -9.40 -0.57 -9.29
N CYS A 79 -8.07 -0.55 -9.44
CA CYS A 79 -7.15 -1.32 -8.60
C CYS A 79 -7.27 -0.92 -7.11
N LEU A 80 -7.19 0.38 -6.82
CA LEU A 80 -7.30 0.89 -5.45
C LEU A 80 -8.70 0.69 -4.86
N GLN A 81 -9.75 0.83 -5.68
CA GLN A 81 -11.12 0.58 -5.23
C GLN A 81 -11.31 -0.90 -4.82
N ARG A 82 -10.77 -1.84 -5.60
CA ARG A 82 -10.77 -3.27 -5.24
C ARG A 82 -9.97 -3.54 -3.96
N PHE A 83 -8.74 -3.02 -3.88
CA PHE A 83 -7.90 -3.15 -2.69
C PHE A 83 -8.62 -2.66 -1.42
N LYS A 84 -9.17 -1.44 -1.47
CA LYS A 84 -9.88 -0.84 -0.33
C LYS A 84 -11.14 -1.61 0.04
N SER A 85 -11.93 -2.04 -0.94
CA SER A 85 -13.17 -2.78 -0.71
C SER A 85 -12.88 -4.12 0.00
N ARG A 86 -11.95 -4.90 -0.54
CA ARG A 86 -11.59 -6.22 0.02
C ARG A 86 -10.99 -6.12 1.41
N SER A 87 -10.03 -5.21 1.60
CA SER A 87 -9.41 -5.00 2.92
C SER A 87 -10.43 -4.48 3.95
N SER A 88 -11.31 -3.54 3.56
CA SER A 88 -12.36 -3.05 4.47
C SER A 88 -13.30 -4.17 4.90
N LEU A 89 -13.66 -5.07 3.98
CA LEU A 89 -14.53 -6.21 4.30
C LEU A 89 -13.91 -7.13 5.35
N LEU A 90 -12.63 -7.48 5.19
CA LEU A 90 -11.91 -8.33 6.15
C LEU A 90 -11.78 -7.65 7.52
N ILE A 91 -11.36 -6.38 7.51
CA ILE A 91 -11.18 -5.58 8.74
C ILE A 91 -12.50 -5.41 9.49
N ASN A 92 -13.57 -5.04 8.78
CA ASN A 92 -14.89 -4.84 9.39
C ASN A 92 -15.45 -6.12 9.99
N ARG A 93 -15.29 -7.26 9.30
CA ARG A 93 -15.68 -8.58 9.82
C ARG A 93 -14.91 -8.93 11.09
N GLN A 94 -13.59 -8.80 11.08
CA GLN A 94 -12.74 -9.12 12.23
C GLN A 94 -13.03 -8.22 13.43
N SER A 95 -13.29 -6.94 13.20
CA SER A 95 -13.58 -5.96 14.26
C SER A 95 -15.06 -5.87 14.65
N ALA A 96 -15.92 -6.77 14.15
CA ALA A 96 -17.38 -6.76 14.36
C ALA A 96 -18.01 -5.36 14.17
N ARG A 97 -17.51 -4.60 13.20
CA ARG A 97 -17.91 -3.20 12.95
C ARG A 97 -18.42 -3.03 11.53
N ASN A 98 -19.15 -1.95 11.32
CA ASN A 98 -19.52 -1.46 10.00
C ASN A 98 -19.04 -0.03 9.81
N GLY A 99 -18.72 0.35 8.57
CA GLY A 99 -18.32 1.71 8.22
C GLY A 99 -17.03 1.81 7.38
N PRO A 100 -16.61 3.03 7.06
CA PRO A 100 -15.43 3.28 6.23
C PRO A 100 -14.13 2.96 6.99
N VAL A 101 -13.29 2.13 6.39
CA VAL A 101 -11.90 1.89 6.87
C VAL A 101 -10.94 2.87 6.21
N TRP A 102 -11.15 3.19 4.93
CA TRP A 102 -10.27 4.06 4.14
C TRP A 102 -10.91 5.41 3.86
N GLN A 103 -10.10 6.46 3.77
CA GLN A 103 -10.55 7.74 3.24
C GLN A 103 -10.88 7.62 1.73
N ALA A 104 -11.72 8.51 1.23
CA ALA A 104 -11.94 8.66 -0.20
C ALA A 104 -10.67 9.15 -0.91
N GLY A 105 -10.40 8.63 -2.11
CA GLY A 105 -9.22 9.00 -2.91
C GLY A 105 -7.90 8.39 -2.42
N TYR A 106 -6.82 8.70 -3.14
CA TYR A 106 -5.47 8.23 -2.86
C TYR A 106 -4.47 9.22 -3.48
N TYR A 107 -3.24 9.18 -2.97
CA TYR A 107 -2.12 9.87 -3.60
C TYR A 107 -1.38 8.88 -4.49
N ASP A 108 -1.00 9.34 -5.68
CA ASP A 108 -0.24 8.55 -6.65
C ASP A 108 0.82 9.41 -7.32
N HIS A 109 1.93 8.77 -7.66
CA HIS A 109 2.99 9.31 -8.50
C HIS A 109 3.41 8.22 -9.49
N ALA A 110 3.30 8.50 -10.78
CA ALA A 110 3.81 7.63 -11.83
C ALA A 110 5.33 7.83 -11.95
N LEU A 111 6.09 6.77 -11.75
CA LEU A 111 7.54 6.80 -11.88
C LEU A 111 7.93 6.87 -13.36
N ARG A 112 8.92 7.69 -13.66
CA ARG A 112 9.56 7.75 -14.96
C ARG A 112 10.52 6.56 -15.16
N LYS A 113 10.88 6.27 -16.42
CA LYS A 113 11.72 5.11 -16.76
C LYS A 113 13.14 5.19 -16.19
N ASP A 114 13.63 6.40 -15.94
CA ASP A 114 14.96 6.72 -15.41
C ASP A 114 14.99 6.76 -13.87
N GLU A 115 13.85 6.66 -13.21
CA GLU A 115 13.82 6.61 -11.75
C GLU A 115 14.28 5.25 -11.22
N ASP A 116 15.15 5.28 -10.22
CA ASP A 116 15.66 4.08 -9.57
C ASP A 116 14.57 3.45 -8.67
N LEU A 117 14.02 2.33 -9.13
CA LEU A 117 13.01 1.57 -8.43
C LEU A 117 13.49 1.04 -7.06
N ARG A 118 14.77 0.65 -6.95
CA ARG A 118 15.34 0.17 -5.67
C ARG A 118 15.44 1.30 -4.68
N ARG A 119 15.87 2.49 -5.13
CA ARG A 119 15.90 3.69 -4.29
C ARG A 119 14.50 4.06 -3.80
N GLN A 120 13.49 4.00 -4.67
CA GLN A 120 12.11 4.27 -4.27
C GLN A 120 11.58 3.24 -3.27
N ALA A 121 11.87 1.95 -3.50
CA ALA A 121 11.50 0.88 -2.57
C ALA A 121 12.18 1.07 -1.20
N THR A 122 13.46 1.38 -1.18
CA THR A 122 14.23 1.66 0.04
C THR A 122 13.61 2.83 0.81
N TYR A 123 13.24 3.91 0.11
CA TYR A 123 12.53 5.03 0.73
C TYR A 123 11.20 4.60 1.38
N ILE A 124 10.43 3.75 0.70
CA ILE A 124 9.18 3.21 1.24
C ILE A 124 9.44 2.39 2.51
N LEU A 125 10.40 1.48 2.48
CA LEU A 125 10.75 0.62 3.62
C LEU A 125 11.40 1.38 4.78
N ALA A 126 11.94 2.58 4.53
CA ALA A 126 12.47 3.47 5.56
C ALA A 126 11.38 4.24 6.32
N ASN A 127 10.10 4.21 5.89
CA ASN A 127 9.03 4.94 6.56
C ASN A 127 8.80 4.50 8.01
N PRO A 128 8.76 3.19 8.35
CA PRO A 128 8.70 2.75 9.75
C PRO A 128 9.83 3.32 10.60
N VAL A 129 11.06 3.32 10.08
CA VAL A 129 12.23 3.85 10.81
C VAL A 129 12.09 5.35 11.06
N ARG A 130 11.73 6.10 10.02
CA ARG A 130 11.46 7.55 10.14
C ARG A 130 10.31 7.89 11.09
N ALA A 131 9.37 6.96 11.27
CA ALA A 131 8.24 7.10 12.19
C ALA A 131 8.53 6.55 13.60
N GLY A 132 9.74 6.02 13.85
CA GLY A 132 10.11 5.41 15.14
C GLY A 132 9.43 4.07 15.43
N LEU A 133 8.90 3.38 14.41
CA LEU A 133 8.25 2.07 14.52
C LEU A 133 9.22 0.89 14.38
N ALA A 134 10.44 1.15 13.93
CA ALA A 134 11.52 0.18 13.81
C ALA A 134 12.87 0.90 13.90
N GLU A 135 13.91 0.20 14.36
CA GLU A 135 15.27 0.77 14.45
C GLU A 135 15.99 0.74 13.10
N VAL A 136 15.73 -0.29 12.29
CA VAL A 136 16.38 -0.52 11.01
C VAL A 136 15.39 -0.97 9.94
N ILE A 137 15.75 -0.74 8.67
CA ILE A 137 14.96 -1.22 7.52
C ILE A 137 14.91 -2.76 7.56
N GLY A 138 13.73 -3.33 7.35
CA GLY A 138 13.49 -4.78 7.38
C GLY A 138 13.03 -5.32 8.74
N ALA A 139 13.23 -4.59 9.85
CA ALA A 139 12.77 -5.02 11.17
C ALA A 139 11.25 -4.84 11.38
N TYR A 140 10.58 -4.01 10.57
CA TYR A 140 9.15 -3.77 10.69
C TYR A 140 8.34 -4.90 10.02
N PRO A 141 7.50 -5.65 10.77
CA PRO A 141 6.91 -6.90 10.31
C PRO A 141 5.83 -6.75 9.23
N PHE A 142 5.28 -5.54 9.06
CA PHE A 142 4.20 -5.27 8.10
C PHE A 142 4.75 -4.57 6.85
N SER A 143 5.90 -5.02 6.36
CA SER A 143 6.55 -4.54 5.15
C SER A 143 7.02 -5.70 4.28
N TRP A 144 7.19 -5.43 2.98
CA TRP A 144 7.71 -6.40 2.02
C TRP A 144 8.39 -5.68 0.86
N CYS A 145 9.42 -6.31 0.29
CA CYS A 145 10.17 -5.80 -0.84
C CYS A 145 10.51 -6.93 -1.81
N ARG A 146 10.46 -6.63 -3.10
CA ARG A 146 10.93 -7.54 -4.17
C ARG A 146 12.43 -7.77 -4.11
N TRP A 147 13.19 -6.74 -3.71
CA TRP A 147 14.63 -6.84 -3.59
C TRP A 147 14.99 -7.27 -2.17
N PRO A 148 15.96 -8.19 -2.01
CA PRO A 148 16.46 -8.53 -0.69
C PRO A 148 17.01 -7.26 -0.03
N THR A 149 16.62 -7.02 1.21
CA THR A 149 17.32 -6.06 2.07
C THR A 149 18.66 -6.70 2.43
N GLU A 150 19.78 -6.09 2.04
CA GLU A 150 21.12 -6.69 2.17
C GLU A 150 21.60 -6.94 3.63
N ASP A 151 20.74 -6.79 4.66
CA ASP A 151 21.12 -6.89 6.08
C ASP A 151 20.34 -7.94 6.91
N HIS A 152 19.79 -8.99 6.29
CA HIS A 152 19.34 -10.15 7.09
C HIS A 152 19.54 -11.49 6.37
N PRO A 153 20.47 -12.35 6.82
CA PRO A 153 20.50 -13.74 6.36
C PRO A 153 19.21 -14.46 6.81
N PRO A 154 18.70 -15.44 6.06
CA PRO A 154 17.70 -16.35 6.59
C PRO A 154 18.32 -17.11 7.78
N GLY A 155 17.65 -17.05 8.94
CA GLY A 155 17.93 -17.93 10.08
C GLY A 155 17.48 -19.37 9.81
#